data_AF-A0A3D4AS93-F1
#
_entry.id   AF-A0A3D4AS93-F1
#
_cell.length_a   1.000
_cell.length_b   1.000
_cell.length_c   1.000
_cell.angle_alpha   90.00
_cell.angle_beta   90.00
_cell.angle_gamma   90.00
#
_symmetry.space_group_name_H-M   'P 1'
#
loop_
_entity.id
_entity.type
_entity.pdbx_description
1 polymer ?
#
loop_
_entity_poly.entity_id
_entity_poly.type
_entity_poly.pdbx_seq_one_letter_code
_entity_poly.pdbx_strand_id
1 'polypeptide(L)'
;MSMYTHIARSNRLNNAGGCYPDAMEHATTFTILMIKLNKENKKDRLVMTIITLFLWLTQQWASIKSYKDIPNFTRISGTFNCQPFTFRTFTRGNNSWVEYAHEVKDNQHTYYVWQPIPRYLNCIFQPYFSDLRYNIPLLTDRVKQRLFKLINSHWKTPLVLKAFKPARKNTFYRYISLCARADETLTPIPRKHLVKSVKAHHTSAICYQRFSSDRLRFKIFDAHNRYIGFLFEFIRKENLHSYFKVHLESKTVNLITERLRDTPYENIDPNLKHKGSMSQYKIIKTKGKSDHVAVPAIMLGSRRVPKDKDVTDFFNRIDSYVKQLKPASRASRAQWLAYFNAVSFRIALLFIVLTGVRPTHSISLLSHYFSFTHVTFVKDKGRLRQVILSDYLLREITHYTELKASLHSQLSLHDDLPELWYIYDKSETPTPLSARALRVFMNKHWAGVVPYQLRHYFAQCAHTIISLTPLTAQDIDRLMGHENTGEHLGSDIMFPKNIGVLKAYLNGLDQHIGVKELHYV
;
A
#
# COMPACT_ATOMS: atom_id res chain seq x y z
N MET A 1 -8.19 -34.58 10.93
CA MET A 1 -8.23 -33.26 10.23
C MET A 1 -8.09 -33.51 8.73
N SER A 2 -9.03 -33.05 7.91
CA SER A 2 -8.98 -33.29 6.46
C SER A 2 -7.88 -32.47 5.78
N MET A 3 -7.35 -32.93 4.65
CA MET A 3 -6.34 -32.24 3.85
C MET A 3 -6.76 -30.79 3.50
N TYR A 4 -8.05 -30.55 3.26
CA TYR A 4 -8.60 -29.22 3.03
C TYR A 4 -8.50 -28.29 4.25
N THR A 5 -8.74 -28.80 5.46
CA THR A 5 -8.56 -28.00 6.70
C THR A 5 -7.10 -27.65 6.95
N HIS A 6 -6.16 -28.55 6.59
CA HIS A 6 -4.73 -28.29 6.70
C HIS A 6 -4.26 -27.25 5.65
N ILE A 7 -4.75 -27.34 4.41
CA ILE A 7 -4.46 -26.36 3.36
C ILE A 7 -5.06 -24.99 3.72
N ALA A 8 -6.30 -24.93 4.21
CA ALA A 8 -6.94 -23.69 4.63
C ALA A 8 -6.20 -23.03 5.81
N ARG A 9 -5.77 -23.81 6.82
CA ARG A 9 -4.98 -23.32 7.95
C ARG A 9 -3.60 -22.82 7.49
N SER A 10 -2.92 -23.56 6.62
CA SER A 10 -1.65 -23.16 6.02
C SER A 10 -1.80 -21.86 5.22
N ASN A 11 -2.87 -21.72 4.44
CA ASN A 11 -3.16 -20.50 3.68
C ASN A 11 -3.45 -19.31 4.62
N ARG A 12 -4.24 -19.49 5.68
CA ARG A 12 -4.51 -18.45 6.69
C ARG A 12 -3.24 -17.96 7.39
N LEU A 13 -2.35 -18.86 7.77
CA LEU A 13 -1.05 -18.50 8.38
C LEU A 13 -0.13 -17.75 7.41
N ASN A 14 -0.35 -17.92 6.10
CA ASN A 14 0.44 -17.32 5.04
C ASN A 14 -0.18 -16.02 4.47
N ASN A 15 -1.30 -15.54 5.02
CA ASN A 15 -1.99 -14.31 4.62
C ASN A 15 -1.41 -13.07 5.32
N ALA A 16 -1.78 -11.88 4.84
CA ALA A 16 -1.55 -10.64 5.59
C ALA A 16 -2.29 -10.73 6.94
N GLY A 17 -1.64 -10.32 8.03
CA GLY A 17 -2.09 -10.59 9.41
C GLY A 17 -1.73 -12.00 9.92
N GLY A 18 -1.01 -12.80 9.13
CA GLY A 18 -0.48 -14.10 9.53
C GLY A 18 0.74 -14.02 10.45
N CYS A 19 1.32 -15.18 10.77
CA CYS A 19 2.49 -15.23 11.65
C CYS A 19 3.75 -14.78 10.92
N TYR A 20 4.56 -13.96 11.60
CA TYR A 20 5.92 -13.67 11.15
C TYR A 20 6.77 -14.95 11.11
N PRO A 21 7.86 -14.98 10.32
CA PRO A 21 8.79 -16.10 10.32
C PRO A 21 9.35 -16.36 11.72
N ASP A 22 9.63 -17.62 12.03
CA ASP A 22 10.22 -18.01 13.31
C ASP A 22 11.52 -17.22 13.57
N ALA A 23 11.50 -16.37 14.59
CA ALA A 23 12.60 -15.47 14.90
C ALA A 23 13.85 -16.22 15.35
N MET A 24 13.71 -17.33 16.09
CA MET A 24 14.81 -18.14 16.59
C MET A 24 15.55 -18.82 15.44
N GLU A 25 14.80 -19.44 14.52
CA GLU A 25 15.39 -20.11 13.37
C GLU A 25 16.18 -19.13 12.49
N HIS A 26 15.64 -17.93 12.27
CA HIS A 26 16.30 -16.90 11.47
C HIS A 26 17.48 -16.24 12.18
N ALA A 27 17.36 -15.96 13.49
CA ALA A 27 18.44 -15.43 14.31
C ALA A 27 19.64 -16.38 14.34
N THR A 28 19.36 -17.68 14.49
CA THR A 28 20.38 -18.74 14.48
C THR A 28 21.10 -18.79 13.14
N THR A 29 20.37 -18.84 12.03
CA THR A 29 20.98 -18.87 10.69
C THR A 29 21.76 -17.60 10.37
N PHE A 30 21.29 -16.44 10.84
CA PHE A 30 22.03 -15.18 10.69
C PHE A 30 23.33 -15.19 11.50
N THR A 31 23.28 -15.69 12.73
CA THR A 31 24.46 -15.84 13.60
C THR A 31 25.49 -16.76 12.95
N ILE A 32 25.06 -17.89 12.37
CA ILE A 32 25.94 -18.79 11.60
C ILE A 32 26.61 -18.05 10.43
N LEU A 33 25.84 -17.26 9.67
CA LEU A 33 26.38 -16.46 8.57
C LEU A 33 27.45 -15.47 9.05
N MET A 34 27.19 -14.74 10.14
CA MET A 34 28.16 -13.80 10.70
C MET A 34 29.44 -14.48 11.18
N ILE A 35 29.34 -15.66 11.81
CA ILE A 35 30.51 -16.48 12.19
C ILE A 35 31.33 -16.86 10.95
N LYS A 36 30.67 -17.24 9.84
CA LYS A 36 31.36 -17.60 8.59
C LYS A 36 32.05 -16.40 7.96
N LEU A 37 31.38 -15.25 7.88
CA LEU A 37 31.96 -14.01 7.39
C LEU A 37 33.17 -13.57 8.21
N ASN A 38 33.12 -13.71 9.54
CA ASN A 38 34.24 -13.39 10.42
C ASN A 38 35.46 -14.31 10.26
N LYS A 39 35.33 -15.44 9.57
CA LYS A 39 36.45 -16.32 9.21
C LYS A 39 37.07 -15.99 7.85
N GLU A 40 36.47 -15.11 7.06
CA GLU A 40 37.03 -14.70 5.78
C GLU A 40 38.33 -13.90 5.94
N ASN A 41 39.12 -13.85 4.87
CA ASN A 41 40.38 -13.12 4.82
C ASN A 41 40.17 -11.66 5.25
N LYS A 42 41.01 -11.18 6.18
CA LYS A 42 40.92 -9.82 6.76
C LYS A 42 40.77 -8.73 5.69
N LYS A 43 41.48 -8.83 4.56
CA LYS A 43 41.46 -7.83 3.48
C LYS A 43 40.08 -7.66 2.83
N ASP A 44 39.36 -8.76 2.61
CA ASP A 44 38.07 -8.73 1.87
C ASP A 44 36.85 -8.92 2.79
N ARG A 45 37.08 -9.21 4.09
CA ARG A 45 36.05 -9.55 5.07
C ARG A 45 34.95 -8.48 5.14
N LEU A 46 35.34 -7.22 5.23
CA LEU A 46 34.39 -6.12 5.39
C LEU A 46 33.51 -5.97 4.15
N VAL A 47 34.10 -5.91 2.95
CA VAL A 47 33.32 -5.78 1.71
C VAL A 47 32.42 -7.00 1.46
N MET A 48 32.91 -8.21 1.76
CA MET A 48 32.08 -9.41 1.70
C MET A 48 30.91 -9.32 2.68
N THR A 49 31.12 -8.82 3.89
CA THR A 49 30.04 -8.62 4.88
C THR A 49 29.01 -7.60 4.39
N ILE A 50 29.45 -6.44 3.91
CA ILE A 50 28.58 -5.37 3.38
C ILE A 50 27.73 -5.88 2.22
N ILE A 51 28.35 -6.48 1.21
CA ILE A 51 27.61 -7.00 0.05
C ILE A 51 26.72 -8.17 0.47
N THR A 52 27.14 -8.99 1.44
CA THR A 52 26.31 -10.10 1.91
C THR A 52 25.02 -9.60 2.54
N LEU A 53 25.13 -8.63 3.45
CA LEU A 53 24.00 -8.02 4.13
C LEU A 53 23.09 -7.28 3.15
N PHE A 54 23.67 -6.61 2.15
CA PHE A 54 22.91 -5.93 1.10
C PHE A 54 22.08 -6.90 0.25
N LEU A 55 22.69 -8.00 -0.20
CA LEU A 55 22.02 -9.01 -1.02
C LEU A 55 20.98 -9.80 -0.21
N TRP A 56 21.18 -9.97 1.11
CA TRP A 56 20.18 -10.52 2.02
C TRP A 56 19.00 -9.56 2.20
N LEU A 57 19.26 -8.27 2.48
CA LEU A 57 18.26 -7.22 2.61
C LEU A 57 17.39 -7.11 1.36
N THR A 58 18.01 -7.08 0.19
CA THR A 58 17.34 -6.93 -1.11
C THR A 58 16.84 -8.26 -1.69
N GLN A 59 17.10 -9.38 -0.99
CA GLN A 59 16.70 -10.74 -1.33
C GLN A 59 17.14 -11.19 -2.73
N GLN A 60 18.27 -10.67 -3.21
CA GLN A 60 18.82 -10.97 -4.53
C GLN A 60 19.55 -12.32 -4.59
N TRP A 61 19.74 -13.00 -3.46
CA TRP A 61 20.38 -14.33 -3.43
C TRP A 61 19.69 -15.36 -4.31
N ALA A 62 18.35 -15.36 -4.33
CA ALA A 62 17.60 -16.33 -5.09
C ALA A 62 17.81 -16.22 -6.62
N SER A 63 18.30 -15.08 -7.11
CA SER A 63 18.62 -14.86 -8.53
C SER A 63 20.06 -15.18 -8.93
N ILE A 64 20.96 -15.42 -7.96
CA ILE A 64 22.39 -15.64 -8.23
C ILE A 64 22.64 -17.15 -8.42
N LYS A 65 22.87 -17.59 -9.66
CA LYS A 65 23.16 -18.98 -10.03
C LYS A 65 24.65 -19.23 -10.27
N SER A 66 25.42 -18.18 -10.52
CA SER A 66 26.86 -18.16 -10.73
C SER A 66 27.49 -16.95 -10.03
N TYR A 67 28.80 -16.99 -9.77
CA TYR A 67 29.53 -15.83 -9.23
C TYR A 67 29.46 -14.61 -10.16
N LYS A 68 29.28 -14.84 -11.48
CA LYS A 68 29.12 -13.77 -12.48
C LYS A 68 27.79 -13.03 -12.34
N ASP A 69 26.78 -13.67 -11.74
CA ASP A 69 25.46 -13.06 -11.51
C ASP A 69 25.49 -12.07 -10.35
N ILE A 70 26.56 -12.05 -9.54
CA ILE A 70 26.77 -11.03 -8.52
C ILE A 70 27.07 -9.71 -9.24
N PRO A 71 26.22 -8.67 -9.11
CA PRO A 71 26.40 -7.43 -9.84
C PRO A 71 27.71 -6.71 -9.49
N ASN A 72 28.22 -5.92 -10.44
CA ASN A 72 29.32 -4.98 -10.20
C ASN A 72 28.80 -3.77 -9.44
N PHE A 73 28.66 -3.91 -8.13
CA PHE A 73 28.27 -2.80 -7.29
C PHE A 73 29.35 -1.71 -7.29
N THR A 74 28.96 -0.45 -7.40
CA THR A 74 29.88 0.70 -7.40
C THR A 74 29.33 1.84 -6.54
N ARG A 75 30.22 2.69 -6.02
CA ARG A 75 29.85 3.99 -5.43
C ARG A 75 29.85 5.05 -6.51
N ILE A 76 28.83 5.89 -6.60
CA ILE A 76 28.78 7.03 -7.52
C ILE A 76 28.56 8.34 -6.77
N SER A 77 28.91 9.46 -7.41
CA SER A 77 28.66 10.81 -6.86
C SER A 77 27.16 11.12 -6.85
N GLY A 78 26.70 11.85 -5.83
CA GLY A 78 25.30 12.33 -5.73
C GLY A 78 24.87 13.32 -6.81
N THR A 79 25.79 13.74 -7.69
CA THR A 79 25.52 14.55 -8.89
C THR A 79 24.97 13.73 -10.06
N PHE A 80 25.18 12.42 -10.08
CA PHE A 80 24.67 11.54 -11.13
C PHE A 80 23.24 11.09 -10.83
N ASN A 81 22.50 10.78 -11.90
CA ASN A 81 21.18 10.15 -11.77
C ASN A 81 21.32 8.74 -11.17
N CYS A 82 20.28 8.25 -10.51
CA CYS A 82 20.28 6.90 -9.96
C CYS A 82 20.39 5.85 -11.08
N GLN A 83 21.31 4.90 -10.93
CA GLN A 83 21.58 3.85 -11.90
C GLN A 83 21.61 2.47 -11.22
N PRO A 84 21.24 1.38 -11.92
CA PRO A 84 21.26 0.04 -11.35
C PRO A 84 22.62 -0.32 -10.73
N PHE A 85 22.58 -1.06 -9.62
CA PHE A 85 23.77 -1.57 -8.90
C PHE A 85 24.71 -0.48 -8.36
N THR A 86 24.20 0.74 -8.14
CA THR A 86 25.00 1.82 -7.57
C THR A 86 24.60 2.14 -6.13
N PHE A 87 25.56 2.67 -5.39
CA PHE A 87 25.40 3.25 -4.06
C PHE A 87 25.87 4.71 -4.08
N ARG A 88 25.35 5.52 -3.16
CA ARG A 88 25.88 6.85 -2.90
C ARG A 88 25.89 7.17 -1.42
N THR A 89 26.74 8.11 -1.04
CA THR A 89 26.65 8.79 0.25
C THR A 89 25.81 10.04 0.06
N PHE A 90 24.72 10.16 0.80
CA PHE A 90 23.92 11.36 0.88
C PHE A 90 24.21 12.06 2.21
N THR A 91 24.45 13.37 2.15
CA THR A 91 24.80 14.18 3.33
C THR A 91 23.91 15.41 3.35
N ARG A 92 23.39 15.76 4.52
CA ARG A 92 22.63 17.00 4.73
C ARG A 92 22.89 17.50 6.15
N GLY A 93 23.46 18.71 6.25
CA GLY A 93 24.02 19.18 7.53
C GLY A 93 25.11 18.23 8.03
N ASN A 94 25.07 17.91 9.32
CA ASN A 94 26.03 17.00 9.95
C ASN A 94 25.68 15.50 9.78
N ASN A 95 24.60 15.20 9.07
CA ASN A 95 24.08 13.83 8.95
C ASN A 95 24.46 13.24 7.59
N SER A 96 24.99 12.02 7.60
CA SER A 96 25.36 11.27 6.41
C SER A 96 24.73 9.87 6.41
N TRP A 97 24.31 9.42 5.23
CA TRP A 97 23.62 8.13 5.06
C TRP A 97 23.97 7.48 3.73
N VAL A 98 23.94 6.15 3.69
CA VAL A 98 24.13 5.41 2.44
C VAL A 98 22.79 5.13 1.79
N GLU A 99 22.69 5.46 0.51
CA GLU A 99 21.56 5.09 -0.32
C GLU A 99 22.01 4.12 -1.42
N TYR A 100 21.12 3.23 -1.81
CA TYR A 100 21.33 2.25 -2.88
C TYR A 100 20.29 2.43 -3.98
N ALA A 101 20.63 2.03 -5.19
CA ALA A 101 19.68 2.04 -6.29
C ALA A 101 18.59 0.98 -6.10
N HIS A 102 17.35 1.42 -5.93
CA HIS A 102 16.18 0.56 -5.85
C HIS A 102 15.41 0.60 -7.17
N GLU A 103 15.17 -0.59 -7.72
CA GLU A 103 14.39 -0.79 -8.93
C GLU A 103 12.89 -0.62 -8.66
N VAL A 104 12.26 0.29 -9.40
CA VAL A 104 10.83 0.55 -9.36
C VAL A 104 10.25 0.27 -10.74
N LYS A 105 9.40 -0.76 -10.87
CA LYS A 105 8.71 -1.10 -12.12
C LYS A 105 7.32 -0.49 -12.16
N ASP A 106 7.08 0.39 -13.12
CA ASP A 106 5.75 0.71 -13.63
C ASP A 106 5.49 -0.16 -14.87
N ASN A 107 4.25 -0.51 -15.20
CA ASN A 107 3.89 -1.55 -16.18
C ASN A 107 4.64 -1.48 -17.54
N GLN A 108 5.15 -0.30 -17.93
CA GLN A 108 5.88 -0.06 -19.17
C GLN A 108 7.34 0.37 -18.98
N HIS A 109 7.77 0.73 -17.76
CA HIS A 109 9.07 1.36 -17.53
C HIS A 109 9.71 0.90 -16.21
N THR A 110 11.01 0.65 -16.26
CA THR A 110 11.83 0.44 -15.06
C THR A 110 12.55 1.72 -14.71
N TYR A 111 12.29 2.23 -13.51
CA TYR A 111 12.96 3.38 -12.93
C TYR A 111 13.91 2.93 -11.82
N TYR A 112 14.94 3.72 -11.57
CA TYR A 112 15.81 3.55 -10.41
C TYR A 112 15.70 4.77 -9.51
N VAL A 113 15.42 4.54 -8.23
CA VAL A 113 15.31 5.58 -7.21
C VAL A 113 16.27 5.29 -6.08
N TRP A 114 16.82 6.32 -5.45
CA TRP A 114 17.73 6.13 -4.33
C TRP A 114 16.98 5.65 -3.10
N GLN A 115 17.30 4.51 -2.52
CA GLN A 115 16.66 4.01 -1.30
C GLN A 115 17.67 4.02 -0.15
N PRO A 116 17.34 4.58 1.02
CA PRO A 116 18.26 4.55 2.15
C PRO A 116 18.45 3.13 2.72
N ILE A 117 19.68 2.83 3.11
CA ILE A 117 20.02 1.62 3.89
C ILE A 117 19.31 1.70 5.25
N PRO A 118 18.69 0.62 5.75
CA PRO A 118 18.02 0.62 7.06
C PRO A 118 18.96 1.05 8.20
N ARG A 119 18.38 1.68 9.23
CA ARG A 119 19.12 2.29 10.35
C ARG A 119 20.10 1.32 11.02
N TYR A 120 19.66 0.08 11.20
CA TYR A 120 20.41 -1.00 11.84
C TYR A 120 21.66 -1.42 11.06
N LEU A 121 21.70 -1.18 9.75
CA LEU A 121 22.84 -1.53 8.90
C LEU A 121 23.70 -0.29 8.57
N ASN A 122 23.13 0.91 8.63
CA ASN A 122 23.83 2.12 8.23
C ASN A 122 25.09 2.41 9.08
N CYS A 123 25.15 1.93 10.32
CA CYS A 123 26.32 2.07 11.20
C CYS A 123 27.62 1.48 10.63
N ILE A 124 27.52 0.47 9.77
CA ILE A 124 28.68 -0.11 9.06
C ILE A 124 28.72 0.28 7.58
N PHE A 125 27.57 0.55 6.95
CA PHE A 125 27.54 1.00 5.55
C PHE A 125 28.10 2.41 5.41
N GLN A 126 27.70 3.36 6.25
CA GLN A 126 28.14 4.76 6.10
C GLN A 126 29.66 4.93 6.25
N PRO A 127 30.33 4.37 7.27
CA PRO A 127 31.78 4.44 7.34
C PRO A 127 32.43 3.78 6.13
N TYR A 128 32.02 2.55 5.78
CA TYR A 128 32.59 1.81 4.66
C TYR A 128 32.48 2.57 3.33
N PHE A 129 31.31 3.13 3.01
CA PHE A 129 31.12 3.84 1.75
C PHE A 129 31.74 5.24 1.74
N SER A 130 32.04 5.85 2.89
CA SER A 130 32.59 7.22 2.92
C SER A 130 34.00 7.29 2.32
N ASP A 131 34.79 6.24 2.51
CA ASP A 131 36.21 6.20 2.13
C ASP A 131 36.47 5.60 0.73
N LEU A 132 35.42 5.10 0.06
CA LEU A 132 35.55 4.42 -1.24
C LEU A 132 35.68 5.39 -2.41
N ARG A 133 36.52 5.05 -3.38
CA ARG A 133 36.59 5.76 -4.66
C ARG A 133 35.32 5.55 -5.48
N TYR A 134 34.98 6.53 -6.30
CA TYR A 134 33.83 6.46 -7.21
C TYR A 134 34.10 5.54 -8.41
N ASN A 135 33.06 4.89 -8.91
CA ASN A 135 33.02 4.08 -10.12
C ASN A 135 33.96 2.85 -10.13
N ILE A 136 34.45 2.42 -8.97
CA ILE A 136 35.24 1.19 -8.85
C ILE A 136 34.34 0.05 -8.35
N PRO A 137 34.34 -1.12 -9.02
CA PRO A 137 33.64 -2.30 -8.54
C PRO A 137 34.06 -2.68 -7.11
N LEU A 138 33.10 -2.87 -6.22
CA LEU A 138 33.34 -3.20 -4.82
C LEU A 138 33.98 -4.59 -4.66
N LEU A 139 33.66 -5.53 -5.54
CA LEU A 139 34.17 -6.89 -5.51
C LEU A 139 34.97 -7.18 -6.78
N THR A 140 36.17 -7.73 -6.60
CA THR A 140 36.90 -8.39 -7.69
C THR A 140 36.29 -9.75 -7.99
N ASP A 141 36.56 -10.32 -9.17
CA ASP A 141 36.02 -11.64 -9.55
C ASP A 141 36.45 -12.75 -8.58
N ARG A 142 37.69 -12.70 -8.07
CA ARG A 142 38.16 -13.64 -7.05
C ARG A 142 37.33 -13.56 -5.76
N VAL A 143 36.95 -12.36 -5.34
CA VAL A 143 36.11 -12.17 -4.14
C VAL A 143 34.67 -12.58 -4.43
N LYS A 144 34.13 -12.31 -5.63
CA LYS A 144 32.81 -12.81 -6.05
C LYS A 144 32.74 -14.33 -6.01
N GLN A 145 33.76 -15.03 -6.50
CA GLN A 145 33.84 -16.50 -6.45
C GLN A 145 33.82 -17.02 -5.01
N ARG A 146 34.59 -16.39 -4.11
CA ARG A 146 34.57 -16.73 -2.67
C ARG A 146 33.22 -16.48 -2.03
N LEU A 147 32.62 -15.32 -2.30
CA LEU A 147 31.29 -14.96 -1.79
C LEU A 147 30.23 -15.96 -2.27
N PHE A 148 30.23 -16.26 -3.56
CA PHE A 148 29.35 -17.25 -4.16
C PHE A 148 29.52 -18.64 -3.51
N LYS A 149 30.76 -19.08 -3.29
CA LYS A 149 31.06 -20.35 -2.60
C LYS A 149 30.57 -20.33 -1.15
N LEU A 150 30.84 -19.27 -0.38
CA LEU A 150 30.38 -19.15 1.00
C LEU A 150 28.87 -19.33 1.09
N ILE A 151 28.12 -18.73 0.17
CA ILE A 151 26.67 -18.62 0.25
C ILE A 151 25.96 -19.88 -0.23
N ASN A 152 26.51 -20.54 -1.25
CA ASN A 152 25.95 -21.79 -1.77
C ASN A 152 26.45 -23.04 -1.04
N SER A 153 27.58 -22.97 -0.32
CA SER A 153 28.10 -24.10 0.46
C SER A 153 27.16 -24.51 1.60
N HIS A 154 27.19 -25.77 2.03
CA HIS A 154 26.46 -26.19 3.23
C HIS A 154 27.03 -25.52 4.50
N TRP A 155 26.18 -24.89 5.31
CA TRP A 155 26.60 -24.30 6.59
C TRP A 155 26.38 -25.28 7.74
N LYS A 156 27.47 -25.89 8.23
CA LYS A 156 27.43 -26.67 9.48
C LYS A 156 27.15 -25.73 10.66
N THR A 157 26.18 -26.09 11.51
CA THR A 157 25.89 -25.38 12.76
C THR A 157 27.07 -25.50 13.73
N PRO A 158 27.66 -24.39 14.19
CA PRO A 158 28.68 -24.40 15.24
C PRO A 158 28.18 -25.05 16.53
N LEU A 159 29.07 -25.70 17.30
CA LEU A 159 28.70 -26.36 18.57
C LEU A 159 27.98 -25.41 19.54
N VAL A 160 28.43 -24.16 19.61
CA VAL A 160 27.83 -23.10 20.44
C VAL A 160 26.38 -22.75 20.06
N LEU A 161 25.91 -23.16 18.88
CA LEU A 161 24.53 -22.95 18.42
C LEU A 161 23.76 -24.27 18.26
N LYS A 162 24.30 -25.40 18.72
CA LYS A 162 23.73 -26.74 18.46
C LYS A 162 22.35 -26.93 19.13
N ALA A 163 22.08 -26.19 20.21
CA ALA A 163 20.79 -26.17 20.89
C ALA A 163 19.69 -25.43 20.11
N PHE A 164 20.07 -24.57 19.15
CA PHE A 164 19.13 -23.79 18.36
C PHE A 164 18.97 -24.40 16.97
N LYS A 165 17.72 -24.55 16.53
CA LYS A 165 17.40 -25.04 15.19
C LYS A 165 17.58 -23.90 14.17
N PRO A 166 18.45 -24.01 13.15
CA PRO A 166 18.59 -23.00 12.12
C PRO A 166 17.46 -23.08 11.08
N ALA A 167 17.04 -21.92 10.56
CA ALA A 167 16.18 -21.84 9.37
C ALA A 167 16.90 -22.44 8.15
N ARG A 168 16.14 -23.10 7.26
CA ARG A 168 16.64 -23.45 5.92
C ARG A 168 17.12 -22.19 5.20
N LYS A 169 18.26 -22.27 4.50
CA LYS A 169 18.86 -21.12 3.78
C LYS A 169 17.88 -20.40 2.85
N ASN A 170 17.11 -21.14 2.07
CA ASN A 170 16.12 -20.56 1.15
C ASN A 170 15.03 -19.77 1.89
N THR A 171 14.65 -20.20 3.09
CA THR A 171 13.72 -19.47 3.96
C THR A 171 14.40 -18.22 4.53
N PHE A 172 15.63 -18.36 5.03
CA PHE A 172 16.42 -17.24 5.55
C PHE A 172 16.67 -16.14 4.51
N TYR A 173 17.00 -16.51 3.27
CA TYR A 173 17.18 -15.56 2.16
C TYR A 173 15.88 -14.85 1.77
N ARG A 174 14.72 -15.39 2.15
CA ARG A 174 13.39 -14.82 1.89
C ARG A 174 12.79 -14.12 3.11
N TYR A 175 13.56 -13.92 4.19
CA TYR A 175 13.06 -13.38 5.47
C TYR A 175 12.22 -12.11 5.28
N ILE A 176 12.74 -11.13 4.54
CA ILE A 176 12.05 -9.86 4.28
C ILE A 176 10.75 -10.07 3.50
N SER A 177 10.72 -10.95 2.48
CA SER A 177 9.48 -11.27 1.74
C SER A 177 8.46 -11.94 2.66
N LEU A 178 8.90 -12.85 3.52
CA LEU A 178 8.00 -13.56 4.42
C LEU A 178 7.40 -12.63 5.47
N CYS A 179 8.20 -11.71 6.04
CA CYS A 179 7.68 -10.64 6.91
C CYS A 179 6.70 -9.74 6.15
N ALA A 180 7.05 -9.28 4.94
CA ALA A 180 6.20 -8.41 4.12
C ALA A 180 4.86 -9.06 3.69
N ARG A 181 4.81 -10.39 3.62
CA ARG A 181 3.55 -11.12 3.40
C ARG A 181 2.66 -11.13 4.63
N ALA A 182 3.24 -11.32 5.81
CA ALA A 182 2.52 -11.32 7.08
C ALA A 182 2.14 -9.91 7.55
N ASP A 183 2.88 -8.88 7.14
CA ASP A 183 2.64 -7.50 7.57
C ASP A 183 1.34 -6.92 7.00
N GLU A 184 0.38 -6.69 7.90
CA GLU A 184 -0.92 -6.06 7.62
C GLU A 184 -0.82 -4.56 7.35
N THR A 185 0.21 -3.90 7.86
CA THR A 185 0.44 -2.45 7.72
C THR A 185 1.06 -2.08 6.37
N LEU A 186 1.60 -3.09 5.66
CA LEU A 186 2.21 -2.91 4.35
C LEU A 186 1.16 -2.92 3.25
N THR A 187 1.15 -1.90 2.42
CA THR A 187 0.12 -1.77 1.39
C THR A 187 0.49 -2.52 0.11
N PRO A 188 -0.47 -2.81 -0.79
CA PRO A 188 -0.26 -3.71 -1.93
C PRO A 188 0.91 -3.32 -2.83
N ILE A 189 1.09 -2.03 -3.13
CA ILE A 189 2.19 -1.55 -3.98
C ILE A 189 3.55 -1.81 -3.30
N PRO A 190 3.89 -1.27 -2.11
CA PRO A 190 5.11 -1.62 -1.39
C PRO A 190 5.34 -3.12 -1.21
N ARG A 191 4.28 -3.89 -0.91
CA ARG A 191 4.35 -5.35 -0.77
C ARG A 191 4.83 -6.03 -2.05
N LYS A 192 4.34 -5.62 -3.22
CA LYS A 192 4.79 -6.14 -4.52
C LYS A 192 6.31 -5.94 -4.73
N HIS A 193 6.86 -4.83 -4.25
CA HIS A 193 8.31 -4.56 -4.36
C HIS A 193 9.17 -5.40 -3.39
N LEU A 194 8.62 -5.81 -2.24
CA LEU A 194 9.34 -6.61 -1.25
C LEU A 194 9.19 -8.12 -1.43
N VAL A 195 8.07 -8.59 -2.00
CA VAL A 195 7.72 -10.01 -2.02
C VAL A 195 8.18 -10.73 -3.30
N LYS A 196 8.66 -9.99 -4.33
CA LYS A 196 9.20 -10.36 -5.68
C LYS A 196 9.10 -11.80 -6.23
N SER A 197 9.30 -12.84 -5.44
CA SER A 197 9.27 -14.28 -5.78
C SER A 197 8.07 -15.07 -5.24
N VAL A 198 7.24 -14.47 -4.38
CA VAL A 198 6.05 -15.11 -3.80
C VAL A 198 4.81 -14.38 -4.27
N LYS A 199 3.68 -15.07 -4.52
CA LYS A 199 2.43 -14.41 -4.87
C LYS A 199 2.07 -13.43 -3.75
N ALA A 200 2.12 -12.13 -4.05
CA ALA A 200 1.69 -11.09 -3.13
C ALA A 200 0.16 -11.16 -2.98
N HIS A 201 -0.35 -10.97 -1.77
CA HIS A 201 -1.78 -10.85 -1.52
C HIS A 201 -2.30 -9.48 -1.98
N HIS A 202 -3.60 -9.40 -2.26
CA HIS A 202 -4.29 -8.15 -2.64
C HIS A 202 -3.82 -7.54 -3.98
N THR A 203 -3.48 -8.37 -4.98
CA THR A 203 -3.00 -7.90 -6.30
C THR A 203 -4.00 -6.98 -7.00
N SER A 204 -5.30 -7.22 -6.83
CA SER A 204 -6.37 -6.42 -7.43
C SER A 204 -6.40 -4.97 -6.92
N ALA A 205 -6.00 -4.72 -5.67
CA ALA A 205 -5.99 -3.38 -5.09
C ALA A 205 -5.00 -2.42 -5.79
N ILE A 206 -3.94 -2.95 -6.40
CA ILE A 206 -2.95 -2.17 -7.18
C ILE A 206 -3.60 -1.48 -8.37
N CYS A 207 -4.65 -2.07 -8.96
CA CYS A 207 -5.38 -1.48 -10.08
C CYS A 207 -6.16 -0.22 -9.68
N TYR A 208 -6.50 -0.09 -8.40
CA TYR A 208 -7.32 1.01 -7.90
C TYR A 208 -6.51 2.13 -7.24
N GLN A 209 -5.36 1.81 -6.67
CA GLN A 209 -4.57 2.74 -5.88
C GLN A 209 -3.44 3.40 -6.67
N ARG A 210 -3.10 4.63 -6.28
CA ARG A 210 -2.00 5.43 -6.81
C ARG A 210 -1.02 5.78 -5.70
N PHE A 211 0.27 5.67 -5.97
CA PHE A 211 1.34 5.86 -4.98
C PHE A 211 2.49 6.68 -5.57
N SER A 212 3.06 7.62 -4.81
CA SER A 212 4.28 8.30 -5.24
C SER A 212 5.51 7.43 -4.93
N SER A 213 6.58 7.58 -5.72
CA SER A 213 7.87 6.95 -5.43
C SER A 213 8.37 7.33 -4.03
N ASP A 214 8.10 8.54 -3.57
CA ASP A 214 8.56 9.02 -2.27
C ASP A 214 7.88 8.30 -1.11
N ARG A 215 6.56 8.05 -1.23
CA ARG A 215 5.80 7.25 -0.26
C ARG A 215 6.17 5.77 -0.35
N LEU A 216 6.48 5.26 -1.55
CA LEU A 216 7.02 3.90 -1.73
C LEU A 216 8.34 3.72 -0.99
N ARG A 217 9.26 4.66 -1.18
CA ARG A 217 10.57 4.66 -0.52
C ARG A 217 10.41 4.63 0.99
N PHE A 218 9.54 5.50 1.53
CA PHE A 218 9.19 5.53 2.95
C PHE A 218 8.71 4.16 3.45
N LYS A 219 7.68 3.60 2.84
CA LYS A 219 7.09 2.33 3.29
C LYS A 219 8.07 1.17 3.22
N ILE A 220 8.95 1.13 2.22
CA ILE A 220 10.03 0.13 2.13
C ILE A 220 11.05 0.31 3.25
N PHE A 221 11.48 1.56 3.52
CA PHE A 221 12.44 1.84 4.59
C PHE A 221 11.88 1.49 5.96
N ASP A 222 10.66 1.92 6.25
CA ASP A 222 9.97 1.62 7.50
C ASP A 222 9.82 0.10 7.71
N ALA A 223 9.35 -0.62 6.68
CA ALA A 223 9.22 -2.08 6.73
C ALA A 223 10.56 -2.77 6.99
N HIS A 224 11.63 -2.40 6.28
CA HIS A 224 12.96 -2.96 6.53
C HIS A 224 13.42 -2.71 7.97
N ASN A 225 13.22 -1.49 8.49
CA ASN A 225 13.59 -1.17 9.87
C ASN A 225 12.79 -1.99 10.87
N ARG A 226 11.47 -2.14 10.71
CA ARG A 226 10.66 -2.97 11.61
C ARG A 226 11.08 -4.43 11.59
N TYR A 227 11.23 -5.02 10.40
CA TYR A 227 11.57 -6.45 10.28
C TYR A 227 12.97 -6.75 10.83
N ILE A 228 13.97 -5.92 10.52
CA ILE A 228 15.33 -6.09 11.07
C ILE A 228 15.32 -5.81 12.57
N GLY A 229 14.56 -4.80 13.02
CA GLY A 229 14.40 -4.46 14.42
C GLY A 229 13.90 -5.65 15.25
N PHE A 230 12.81 -6.29 14.82
CA PHE A 230 12.29 -7.49 15.49
C PHE A 230 13.33 -8.62 15.57
N LEU A 231 14.04 -8.88 14.46
CA LEU A 231 15.09 -9.90 14.45
C LEU A 231 16.25 -9.56 15.40
N PHE A 232 16.66 -8.30 15.43
CA PHE A 232 17.78 -7.84 16.25
C PHE A 232 17.43 -7.81 17.73
N GLU A 233 16.22 -7.40 18.09
CA GLU A 233 15.71 -7.51 19.47
C GLU A 233 15.72 -8.95 19.95
N PHE A 234 15.28 -9.89 19.10
CA PHE A 234 15.33 -11.30 19.42
C PHE A 234 16.77 -11.80 19.62
N ILE A 235 17.69 -11.45 18.72
CA ILE A 235 19.11 -11.79 18.84
C ILE A 235 19.73 -11.24 20.14
N ARG A 236 19.31 -10.06 20.60
CA ARG A 236 19.75 -9.51 21.89
C ARG A 236 19.22 -10.35 23.04
N LYS A 237 17.93 -10.65 23.04
CA LYS A 237 17.26 -11.44 24.10
C LYS A 237 17.92 -12.81 24.29
N GLU A 238 18.30 -13.46 23.19
CA GLU A 238 18.97 -14.77 23.21
C GLU A 238 20.51 -14.68 23.38
N ASN A 239 21.06 -13.50 23.68
CA ASN A 239 22.50 -13.27 23.87
C ASN A 239 23.39 -13.66 22.67
N LEU A 240 22.82 -13.73 21.46
CA LEU A 240 23.54 -14.08 20.22
C LEU A 240 24.27 -12.86 19.61
N HIS A 241 24.03 -11.66 20.12
CA HIS A 241 24.61 -10.40 19.61
C HIS A 241 26.15 -10.35 19.64
N SER A 242 26.81 -11.17 20.48
CA SER A 242 28.27 -11.24 20.59
C SER A 242 28.98 -11.68 19.29
N TYR A 243 28.27 -12.41 18.42
CA TYR A 243 28.76 -12.89 17.13
C TYR A 243 28.66 -11.86 16.00
N PHE A 244 28.03 -10.71 16.24
CA PHE A 244 27.77 -9.67 15.24
C PHE A 244 28.84 -8.56 15.23
N LYS A 245 30.08 -8.91 15.57
CA LYS A 245 31.24 -8.03 15.45
C LYS A 245 31.61 -7.86 13.97
N VAL A 246 31.78 -6.62 13.55
CA VAL A 246 32.20 -6.19 12.22
C VAL A 246 33.46 -5.34 12.38
N HIS A 247 34.52 -5.71 11.68
CA HIS A 247 35.81 -5.04 11.76
C HIS A 247 35.90 -3.98 10.66
N LEU A 248 35.77 -2.70 11.04
CA LEU A 248 36.10 -1.56 10.20
C LEU A 248 37.62 -1.32 10.25
N GLU A 249 38.14 -0.46 9.38
CA GLU A 249 39.58 -0.16 9.32
C GLU A 249 40.13 0.37 10.66
N SER A 250 39.40 1.28 11.31
CA SER A 250 39.84 1.95 12.55
C SER A 250 39.26 1.38 13.84
N LYS A 251 38.19 0.56 13.77
CA LYS A 251 37.52 0.02 14.96
C LYS A 251 36.74 -1.25 14.68
N THR A 252 36.45 -2.00 15.74
CA THR A 252 35.44 -3.07 15.69
C THR A 252 34.12 -2.55 16.21
N VAL A 253 33.06 -2.74 15.41
CA VAL A 253 31.69 -2.35 15.73
C VAL A 253 30.86 -3.60 15.96
N ASN A 254 29.93 -3.59 16.91
CA ASN A 254 28.92 -4.62 17.00
C ASN A 254 27.63 -4.10 16.36
N LEU A 255 27.16 -4.81 15.32
CA LEU A 255 25.99 -4.44 14.51
C LEU A 255 24.70 -4.33 15.34
N ILE A 256 24.63 -5.04 16.48
CA ILE A 256 23.40 -5.21 17.26
C ILE A 256 23.46 -4.47 18.61
N THR A 257 24.65 -4.11 19.12
CA THR A 257 24.82 -3.41 20.42
C THR A 257 25.27 -1.97 20.31
N GLU A 258 25.74 -1.47 19.16
CA GLU A 258 25.81 -0.02 18.99
C GLU A 258 24.38 0.50 19.18
N ARG A 259 24.15 1.30 20.24
CA ARG A 259 22.95 2.14 20.36
C ARG A 259 22.74 2.70 18.97
N LEU A 260 21.58 2.43 18.38
CA LEU A 260 21.15 3.06 17.13
C LEU A 260 21.64 4.50 17.23
N ARG A 261 22.68 4.90 16.49
CA ARG A 261 23.20 6.26 16.65
C ARG A 261 21.98 7.15 16.48
N ASP A 262 21.74 8.02 17.47
CA ASP A 262 20.53 8.80 17.70
C ASP A 262 20.25 9.83 16.59
N THR A 263 20.66 9.54 15.36
CA THR A 263 20.33 10.28 14.15
C THR A 263 19.22 9.53 13.40
N PRO A 264 17.95 9.77 13.77
CA PRO A 264 16.82 9.43 12.93
C PRO A 264 17.07 9.91 11.48
N TYR A 265 16.73 9.11 10.48
CA TYR A 265 16.80 9.51 9.06
C TYR A 265 15.92 10.75 8.79
N GLU A 266 14.97 11.00 9.67
CA GLU A 266 14.13 12.19 9.76
C GLU A 266 14.94 13.48 9.86
N ASN A 267 16.18 13.42 10.38
CA ASN A 267 17.09 14.56 10.42
C ASN A 267 17.81 14.80 9.07
N ILE A 268 17.66 13.88 8.12
CA ILE A 268 18.17 13.96 6.74
C ILE A 268 17.04 14.39 5.79
N ASP A 269 15.83 13.86 6.00
CA ASP A 269 14.63 14.27 5.28
C ASP A 269 13.53 14.77 6.24
N PRO A 270 13.35 16.10 6.38
CA PRO A 270 12.32 16.68 7.23
C PRO A 270 10.89 16.22 6.87
N ASN A 271 10.64 15.87 5.60
CA ASN A 271 9.33 15.41 5.14
C ASN A 271 8.92 14.06 5.77
N LEU A 272 9.90 13.29 6.26
CA LEU A 272 9.66 11.99 6.87
C LEU A 272 8.75 12.09 8.09
N LYS A 273 9.00 13.06 8.98
CA LYS A 273 8.23 13.25 10.24
C LYS A 273 6.77 13.62 9.97
N HIS A 274 6.51 14.41 8.93
CA HIS A 274 5.20 15.06 8.75
C HIS A 274 4.30 14.35 7.75
N LYS A 275 4.84 13.58 6.81
CA LYS A 275 4.06 13.07 5.66
C LYS A 275 4.22 11.58 5.39
N GLY A 276 5.09 10.87 6.12
CA GLY A 276 5.41 9.47 5.81
C GLY A 276 5.88 9.32 4.36
N SER A 277 6.74 10.24 3.92
CA SER A 277 7.22 10.35 2.55
C SER A 277 8.70 10.70 2.59
N MET A 278 9.48 10.06 1.72
CA MET A 278 10.91 10.34 1.59
C MET A 278 11.19 10.86 0.19
N SER A 279 11.65 12.10 0.08
CA SER A 279 12.07 12.70 -1.19
C SER A 279 13.50 12.33 -1.54
N GLN A 280 13.76 12.08 -2.82
CA GLN A 280 15.12 11.80 -3.28
C GLN A 280 15.71 13.09 -3.81
N TYR A 281 16.98 13.33 -3.54
CA TYR A 281 17.64 14.58 -3.89
C TYR A 281 18.75 14.33 -4.90
N LYS A 282 19.03 15.31 -5.76
CA LYS A 282 20.19 15.39 -6.63
C LYS A 282 21.07 16.55 -6.17
N ILE A 283 22.39 16.34 -6.17
CA ILE A 283 23.35 17.41 -5.86
C ILE A 283 23.60 18.21 -7.14
N ILE A 284 23.38 19.52 -7.07
CA ILE A 284 23.77 20.47 -8.12
C ILE A 284 24.93 21.29 -7.57
N LYS A 285 26.04 21.34 -8.32
CA LYS A 285 27.21 22.14 -7.96
C LYS A 285 27.21 23.42 -8.79
N THR A 286 27.18 24.57 -8.14
CA THR A 286 27.22 25.90 -8.76
C THR A 286 28.22 26.77 -8.03
N LYS A 287 29.25 27.28 -8.75
CA LYS A 287 30.23 28.28 -8.27
C LYS A 287 30.65 28.11 -6.79
N GLY A 288 31.08 26.90 -6.40
CA GLY A 288 31.58 26.59 -5.05
C GLY A 288 30.52 26.21 -4.00
N LYS A 289 29.22 26.29 -4.31
CA LYS A 289 28.13 25.78 -3.45
C LYS A 289 27.56 24.48 -4.01
N SER A 290 27.15 23.58 -3.11
CA SER A 290 26.46 22.33 -3.43
C SER A 290 25.05 22.40 -2.87
N ASP A 291 24.06 22.42 -3.75
CA ASP A 291 22.65 22.47 -3.37
C ASP A 291 21.99 21.11 -3.58
N HIS A 292 21.07 20.76 -2.68
CA HIS A 292 20.25 19.55 -2.77
C HIS A 292 18.90 19.88 -3.36
N VAL A 293 18.66 19.45 -4.60
CA VAL A 293 17.38 19.67 -5.28
C VAL A 293 16.56 18.38 -5.25
N ALA A 294 15.32 18.47 -4.78
CA ALA A 294 14.41 17.33 -4.77
C ALA A 294 14.06 16.91 -6.21
N VAL A 295 14.18 15.62 -6.49
CA VAL A 295 13.75 15.04 -7.76
C VAL A 295 12.24 14.78 -7.68
N PRO A 296 11.44 15.20 -8.68
CA PRO A 296 10.01 14.95 -8.70
C PRO A 296 9.67 13.47 -8.51
N ALA A 297 8.68 13.20 -7.65
CA ALA A 297 8.24 11.84 -7.40
C ALA A 297 7.55 11.24 -8.63
N ILE A 298 7.81 9.96 -8.88
CA ILE A 298 7.16 9.20 -9.95
C ILE A 298 5.84 8.67 -9.41
N MET A 299 4.77 8.84 -10.18
CA MET A 299 3.45 8.34 -9.79
C MET A 299 3.23 6.94 -10.33
N LEU A 300 3.06 5.98 -9.43
CA LEU A 300 2.90 4.55 -9.68
C LEU A 300 1.44 4.12 -9.47
N GLY A 301 1.02 3.07 -10.17
CA GLY A 301 -0.31 2.49 -10.02
C GLY A 301 -1.37 3.16 -10.90
N SER A 302 -2.59 3.28 -10.37
CA SER A 302 -3.75 3.68 -11.15
C SER A 302 -3.69 5.14 -11.61
N ARG A 303 -3.86 5.37 -12.92
CA ARG A 303 -4.01 6.71 -13.52
C ARG A 303 -5.45 7.24 -13.47
N ARG A 304 -6.39 6.41 -13.01
CA ARG A 304 -7.84 6.69 -13.04
C ARG A 304 -8.35 7.41 -11.79
N VAL A 305 -7.52 7.53 -10.76
CA VAL A 305 -7.87 8.18 -9.48
C VAL A 305 -7.97 9.70 -9.68
N PRO A 306 -9.17 10.30 -9.50
CA PRO A 306 -9.33 11.75 -9.55
C PRO A 306 -8.73 12.41 -8.30
N LYS A 307 -8.53 13.74 -8.34
CA LYS A 307 -8.05 14.50 -7.18
C LYS A 307 -9.21 14.80 -6.22
N ASP A 308 -8.92 14.88 -4.93
CA ASP A 308 -9.89 15.16 -3.85
C ASP A 308 -10.72 16.42 -4.15
N LYS A 309 -10.05 17.54 -4.46
CA LYS A 309 -10.72 18.80 -4.78
C LYS A 309 -11.70 18.65 -5.95
N ASP A 310 -11.32 17.92 -7.00
CA ASP A 310 -12.18 17.75 -8.17
C ASP A 310 -13.45 16.94 -7.83
N VAL A 311 -13.33 15.97 -6.91
CA VAL A 311 -14.47 15.19 -6.40
C VAL A 311 -15.39 16.06 -5.53
N THR A 312 -14.83 16.84 -4.60
CA THR A 312 -15.59 17.81 -3.79
C THR A 312 -16.33 18.82 -4.66
N ASP A 313 -15.63 19.44 -5.61
CA ASP A 313 -16.21 20.43 -6.54
C ASP A 313 -17.30 19.80 -7.43
N PHE A 314 -17.18 18.52 -7.77
CA PHE A 314 -18.21 17.79 -8.49
C PHE A 314 -19.49 17.59 -7.67
N PHE A 315 -19.39 17.11 -6.43
CA PHE A 315 -20.57 16.91 -5.59
C PHE A 315 -21.24 18.23 -5.21
N ASN A 316 -20.47 19.29 -4.93
CA ASN A 316 -21.02 20.63 -4.73
C ASN A 316 -21.82 21.14 -5.94
N ARG A 317 -21.35 20.86 -7.16
CA ARG A 317 -22.05 21.21 -8.40
C ARG A 317 -23.34 20.43 -8.57
N ILE A 318 -23.34 19.12 -8.29
CA ILE A 318 -24.57 18.31 -8.34
C ILE A 318 -25.57 18.76 -7.29
N ASP A 319 -25.12 19.03 -6.06
CA ASP A 319 -25.98 19.51 -4.98
C ASP A 319 -26.66 20.83 -5.37
N SER A 320 -25.90 21.75 -5.96
CA SER A 320 -26.43 23.02 -6.45
C SER A 320 -27.44 22.83 -7.58
N TYR A 321 -27.13 21.94 -8.54
CA TYR A 321 -28.03 21.61 -9.65
C TYR A 321 -29.35 20.99 -9.17
N VAL A 322 -29.29 20.04 -8.23
CA VAL A 322 -30.48 19.44 -7.63
C VAL A 322 -31.32 20.48 -6.90
N LYS A 323 -30.69 21.37 -6.11
CA LYS A 323 -31.40 22.47 -5.43
C LYS A 323 -32.10 23.42 -6.41
N GLN A 324 -31.44 23.76 -7.52
CA GLN A 324 -32.01 24.61 -8.56
C GLN A 324 -33.21 23.96 -9.26
N LEU A 325 -33.26 22.63 -9.32
CA LEU A 325 -34.40 21.89 -9.86
C LEU A 325 -35.53 21.67 -8.85
N LYS A 326 -35.36 22.00 -7.55
CA LYS A 326 -36.40 21.77 -6.54
C LYS A 326 -37.67 22.54 -6.96
N PRO A 327 -38.79 21.85 -7.24
CA PRO A 327 -39.95 22.52 -7.80
C PRO A 327 -40.67 23.38 -6.75
N ALA A 328 -41.28 24.48 -7.20
CA ALA A 328 -42.17 25.28 -6.36
C ALA A 328 -43.52 24.57 -6.13
N SER A 329 -44.34 25.09 -5.21
CA SER A 329 -45.62 24.49 -4.81
C SER A 329 -46.65 24.29 -5.95
N ARG A 330 -46.51 25.01 -7.07
CA ARG A 330 -47.37 24.88 -8.28
C ARG A 330 -46.61 24.36 -9.51
N ALA A 331 -45.58 23.56 -9.30
CA ALA A 331 -44.77 23.06 -10.41
C ALA A 331 -45.50 22.02 -11.26
N SER A 332 -45.13 21.96 -12.54
CA SER A 332 -45.65 20.97 -13.47
C SER A 332 -45.13 19.57 -13.15
N ARG A 333 -45.88 18.56 -13.60
CA ARG A 333 -45.49 17.15 -13.53
C ARG A 333 -44.09 16.90 -14.09
N ALA A 334 -43.76 17.48 -15.25
CA ALA A 334 -42.45 17.36 -15.88
C ALA A 334 -41.32 17.95 -15.02
N GLN A 335 -41.57 19.05 -14.29
CA GLN A 335 -40.59 19.64 -13.36
C GLN A 335 -40.32 18.72 -12.18
N TRP A 336 -41.36 18.12 -11.60
CA TRP A 336 -41.21 17.14 -10.53
C TRP A 336 -40.46 15.89 -10.98
N LEU A 337 -40.76 15.35 -12.16
CA LEU A 337 -40.02 14.21 -12.72
C LEU A 337 -38.55 14.55 -13.02
N ALA A 338 -38.27 15.76 -13.52
CA ALA A 338 -36.90 16.22 -13.75
C ALA A 338 -36.11 16.35 -12.44
N TYR A 339 -36.74 16.88 -11.39
CA TYR A 339 -36.15 16.94 -10.04
C TYR A 339 -35.86 15.55 -9.50
N PHE A 340 -36.86 14.66 -9.51
CA PHE A 340 -36.71 13.27 -9.06
C PHE A 340 -35.57 12.56 -9.78
N ASN A 341 -35.53 12.64 -11.11
CA ASN A 341 -34.44 12.05 -11.91
C ASN A 341 -33.07 12.59 -11.50
N ALA A 342 -32.94 13.90 -11.25
CA ALA A 342 -31.70 14.50 -10.79
C ALA A 342 -31.27 13.99 -9.41
N VAL A 343 -32.22 13.83 -8.48
CA VAL A 343 -31.97 13.22 -7.17
C VAL A 343 -31.55 11.74 -7.32
N SER A 344 -32.20 10.98 -8.19
CA SER A 344 -31.85 9.57 -8.46
C SER A 344 -30.43 9.40 -9.00
N PHE A 345 -29.98 10.30 -9.90
CA PHE A 345 -28.59 10.30 -10.35
C PHE A 345 -27.62 10.66 -9.22
N ARG A 346 -27.97 11.66 -8.39
CA ARG A 346 -27.15 12.08 -7.26
C ARG A 346 -26.96 10.96 -6.24
N ILE A 347 -28.04 10.32 -5.80
CA ILE A 347 -27.96 9.24 -4.80
C ILE A 347 -27.17 8.04 -5.33
N ALA A 348 -27.29 7.72 -6.62
CA ALA A 348 -26.49 6.66 -7.24
C ALA A 348 -24.98 6.98 -7.22
N LEU A 349 -24.59 8.24 -7.52
CA LEU A 349 -23.19 8.67 -7.47
C LEU A 349 -22.63 8.72 -6.04
N LEU A 350 -23.43 9.17 -5.08
CA LEU A 350 -23.10 9.12 -3.65
C LEU A 350 -22.89 7.68 -3.19
N PHE A 351 -23.80 6.77 -3.57
CA PHE A 351 -23.70 5.36 -3.27
C PHE A 351 -22.37 4.78 -3.79
N ILE A 352 -21.97 5.09 -5.03
CA ILE A 352 -20.69 4.63 -5.58
C ILE A 352 -19.48 5.20 -4.83
N VAL A 353 -19.44 6.52 -4.59
CA VAL A 353 -18.26 7.16 -3.99
C VAL A 353 -18.11 6.84 -2.51
N LEU A 354 -19.20 6.54 -1.80
CA LEU A 354 -19.20 6.28 -0.35
C LEU A 354 -19.20 4.79 0.01
N THR A 355 -19.45 3.88 -0.94
CA THR A 355 -19.42 2.43 -0.66
C THR A 355 -18.46 1.65 -1.55
N GLY A 356 -17.91 2.30 -2.57
CA GLY A 356 -17.02 1.68 -3.55
C GLY A 356 -17.71 0.66 -4.46
N VAL A 357 -19.04 0.57 -4.53
CA VAL A 357 -19.76 -0.39 -5.41
C VAL A 357 -19.38 -0.24 -6.88
N ARG A 358 -19.54 -1.32 -7.68
CA ARG A 358 -19.28 -1.27 -9.13
C ARG A 358 -20.43 -0.56 -9.84
N PRO A 359 -20.16 0.54 -10.58
CA PRO A 359 -21.20 1.27 -11.33
C PRO A 359 -21.73 0.52 -12.55
N THR A 360 -21.28 -0.71 -12.81
CA THR A 360 -21.74 -1.56 -13.92
C THR A 360 -22.64 -2.71 -13.50
N HIS A 361 -22.75 -3.00 -12.19
CA HIS A 361 -23.49 -4.16 -11.68
C HIS A 361 -24.42 -3.78 -10.52
N SER A 362 -24.06 -2.78 -9.71
CA SER A 362 -24.80 -2.42 -8.49
C SER A 362 -25.02 -0.91 -8.45
N ILE A 363 -25.76 -0.40 -9.45
CA ILE A 363 -26.07 1.03 -9.53
C ILE A 363 -27.14 1.40 -8.52
N SER A 364 -28.10 0.49 -8.27
CA SER A 364 -29.20 0.65 -7.32
C SER A 364 -29.26 -0.47 -6.29
N LEU A 365 -29.69 -0.15 -5.08
CA LEU A 365 -30.09 -1.15 -4.08
C LEU A 365 -31.43 -1.76 -4.50
N LEU A 366 -31.62 -3.05 -4.21
CA LEU A 366 -32.93 -3.66 -4.39
C LEU A 366 -33.72 -3.49 -3.09
N SER A 367 -34.98 -3.05 -3.20
CA SER A 367 -35.83 -2.69 -2.07
C SER A 367 -35.94 -3.81 -1.05
N HIS A 368 -36.03 -5.08 -1.47
CA HIS A 368 -36.12 -6.24 -0.58
C HIS A 368 -34.83 -6.56 0.19
N TYR A 369 -33.69 -5.94 -0.15
CA TYR A 369 -32.43 -6.07 0.59
C TYR A 369 -32.13 -4.86 1.47
N PHE A 370 -33.01 -3.87 1.53
CA PHE A 370 -32.84 -2.67 2.32
C PHE A 370 -33.90 -2.59 3.41
N SER A 371 -33.46 -2.68 4.66
CA SER A 371 -34.33 -2.64 5.84
C SER A 371 -34.08 -1.41 6.71
N PHE A 372 -33.65 -0.29 6.10
CA PHE A 372 -33.31 0.95 6.81
C PHE A 372 -32.23 0.79 7.89
N THR A 373 -31.30 -0.13 7.68
CA THR A 373 -30.15 -0.35 8.57
C THR A 373 -28.84 0.01 7.87
N HIS A 374 -27.76 0.16 8.65
CA HIS A 374 -26.42 0.43 8.11
C HIS A 374 -25.82 -0.71 7.30
N VAL A 375 -26.46 -1.88 7.28
CA VAL A 375 -25.97 -3.05 6.56
C VAL A 375 -27.01 -3.47 5.54
N THR A 376 -26.63 -3.45 4.27
CA THR A 376 -27.48 -3.85 3.16
C THR A 376 -26.73 -4.81 2.23
N PHE A 377 -27.38 -5.26 1.16
CA PHE A 377 -26.80 -6.19 0.22
C PHE A 377 -26.97 -5.73 -1.23
N VAL A 378 -25.91 -5.96 -2.01
CA VAL A 378 -25.93 -5.73 -3.47
C VAL A 378 -25.56 -7.01 -4.20
N LYS A 379 -26.07 -7.17 -5.42
CA LYS A 379 -25.59 -8.20 -6.35
C LYS A 379 -24.43 -7.63 -7.16
N ASP A 380 -23.24 -8.21 -7.00
CA ASP A 380 -22.05 -7.92 -7.79
C ASP A 380 -21.65 -9.18 -8.56
N LYS A 381 -21.57 -9.12 -9.89
CA LYS A 381 -21.39 -10.29 -10.78
C LYS A 381 -22.34 -11.47 -10.46
N GLY A 382 -23.60 -11.17 -10.13
CA GLY A 382 -24.61 -12.17 -9.78
C GLY A 382 -24.48 -12.76 -8.37
N ARG A 383 -23.51 -12.32 -7.56
CA ARG A 383 -23.28 -12.78 -6.19
C ARG A 383 -23.69 -11.72 -5.18
N LEU A 384 -24.34 -12.14 -4.10
CA LEU A 384 -24.76 -11.23 -3.03
C LEU A 384 -23.56 -10.88 -2.14
N ARG A 385 -23.31 -9.59 -1.95
CA ARG A 385 -22.30 -9.08 -1.03
C ARG A 385 -22.89 -8.06 -0.06
N GLN A 386 -22.32 -8.02 1.14
CA GLN A 386 -22.66 -7.04 2.16
C GLN A 386 -22.07 -5.68 1.80
N VAL A 387 -22.82 -4.61 2.04
CA VAL A 387 -22.40 -3.21 1.94
C VAL A 387 -22.73 -2.52 3.25
N ILE A 388 -21.77 -1.76 3.78
CA ILE A 388 -21.95 -0.94 4.98
C ILE A 388 -22.19 0.50 4.52
N LEU A 389 -23.22 1.13 5.07
CA LEU A 389 -23.60 2.51 4.80
C LEU A 389 -23.08 3.41 5.92
N SER A 390 -22.58 4.60 5.56
CA SER A 390 -22.34 5.67 6.52
C SER A 390 -23.67 6.20 7.06
N ASP A 391 -23.63 6.89 8.19
CA ASP A 391 -24.81 7.55 8.77
C ASP A 391 -25.38 8.60 7.80
N TYR A 392 -24.50 9.35 7.13
CA TYR A 392 -24.89 10.31 6.09
C TYR A 392 -25.65 9.62 4.95
N LEU A 393 -25.09 8.54 4.38
CA LEU A 393 -25.70 7.88 3.22
C LEU A 393 -27.02 7.20 3.59
N LEU A 394 -27.14 6.67 4.81
CA LEU A 394 -28.40 6.12 5.30
C LEU A 394 -29.49 7.20 5.35
N ARG A 395 -29.18 8.39 5.90
CA ARG A 395 -30.12 9.52 5.92
C ARG A 395 -30.52 9.97 4.52
N GLU A 396 -29.55 10.08 3.62
CA GLU A 396 -29.81 10.43 2.21
C GLU A 396 -30.73 9.44 1.50
N ILE A 397 -30.57 8.14 1.76
CA ILE A 397 -31.47 7.11 1.23
C ILE A 397 -32.87 7.26 1.84
N THR A 398 -32.98 7.52 3.14
CA THR A 398 -34.28 7.76 3.81
C THR A 398 -35.01 8.97 3.20
N HIS A 399 -34.35 10.12 3.07
CA HIS A 399 -34.93 11.31 2.44
C HIS A 399 -35.35 11.03 1.00
N TYR A 400 -34.56 10.26 0.26
CA TYR A 400 -34.91 9.85 -1.10
C TYR A 400 -36.19 8.99 -1.12
N THR A 401 -36.34 8.05 -0.19
CA THR A 401 -37.55 7.22 -0.10
C THR A 401 -38.79 8.03 0.29
N GLU A 402 -38.64 9.07 1.12
CA GLU A 402 -39.72 10.00 1.45
C GLU A 402 -40.14 10.83 0.22
N LEU A 403 -39.17 11.36 -0.55
CA LEU A 403 -39.45 12.03 -1.82
C LEU A 403 -40.20 11.11 -2.79
N LYS A 404 -39.74 9.86 -2.93
CA LYS A 404 -40.36 8.85 -3.79
C LYS A 404 -41.82 8.64 -3.39
N ALA A 405 -42.08 8.38 -2.10
CA ALA A 405 -43.44 8.17 -1.59
C ALA A 405 -44.34 9.39 -1.80
N SER A 406 -43.85 10.60 -1.50
CA SER A 406 -44.57 11.85 -1.71
C SER A 406 -44.92 12.06 -3.19
N LEU A 407 -43.95 11.86 -4.08
CA LEU A 407 -44.14 12.03 -5.52
C LEU A 407 -45.15 11.03 -6.09
N HIS A 408 -45.08 9.76 -5.67
CA HIS A 408 -46.01 8.73 -6.11
C HIS A 408 -47.44 9.04 -5.68
N SER A 409 -47.62 9.54 -4.46
CA SER A 409 -48.93 9.98 -3.98
C SER A 409 -49.45 11.19 -4.76
N GLN A 410 -48.62 12.21 -4.98
CA GLN A 410 -49.03 13.44 -5.68
C GLN A 410 -49.31 13.24 -7.17
N LEU A 411 -48.57 12.35 -7.83
CA LEU A 411 -48.62 12.15 -9.27
C LEU A 411 -49.29 10.83 -9.69
N SER A 412 -49.77 10.02 -8.74
CA SER A 412 -50.37 8.71 -9.00
C SER A 412 -49.48 7.82 -9.88
N LEU A 413 -48.19 7.76 -9.55
CA LEU A 413 -47.20 6.97 -10.30
C LEU A 413 -47.15 5.52 -9.78
N HIS A 414 -46.90 4.58 -10.70
CA HIS A 414 -46.68 3.17 -10.36
C HIS A 414 -45.20 2.88 -10.05
N ASP A 415 -44.96 1.86 -9.20
CA ASP A 415 -43.65 1.41 -8.72
C ASP A 415 -43.41 -0.06 -9.10
N ASP A 416 -43.14 -0.30 -10.38
CA ASP A 416 -43.01 -1.67 -10.90
C ASP A 416 -41.57 -2.20 -10.83
N LEU A 417 -40.63 -1.40 -10.32
CA LEU A 417 -39.20 -1.73 -10.29
C LEU A 417 -38.73 -2.16 -8.90
N PRO A 418 -37.95 -3.24 -8.79
CA PRO A 418 -37.34 -3.65 -7.52
C PRO A 418 -36.22 -2.72 -7.07
N GLU A 419 -35.66 -1.88 -7.95
CA GLU A 419 -34.64 -0.90 -7.63
C GLU A 419 -35.17 0.23 -6.73
N LEU A 420 -34.42 0.55 -5.68
CA LEU A 420 -34.78 1.62 -4.76
C LEU A 420 -34.77 2.98 -5.48
N TRP A 421 -33.71 3.25 -6.25
CA TRP A 421 -33.62 4.42 -7.11
C TRP A 421 -33.56 4.08 -8.61
N TYR A 422 -34.31 4.86 -9.38
CA TYR A 422 -34.53 4.75 -10.82
C TYR A 422 -34.92 6.11 -11.40
N ILE A 423 -35.12 6.20 -12.71
CA ILE A 423 -35.55 7.44 -13.39
C ILE A 423 -36.83 7.21 -14.19
N TYR A 424 -37.62 8.27 -14.37
CA TYR A 424 -38.73 8.28 -15.32
C TYR A 424 -38.25 8.76 -16.70
N ASP A 425 -38.63 8.03 -17.75
CA ASP A 425 -38.35 8.45 -19.12
C ASP A 425 -39.36 9.51 -19.61
N LYS A 426 -39.27 9.87 -20.89
CA LYS A 426 -40.18 10.86 -21.51
C LYS A 426 -41.64 10.37 -21.59
N SER A 427 -41.85 9.06 -21.52
CA SER A 427 -43.17 8.43 -21.52
C SER A 427 -43.68 8.21 -20.09
N GLU A 428 -43.00 8.78 -19.08
CA GLU A 428 -43.29 8.61 -17.66
C GLU A 428 -43.25 7.15 -17.19
N THR A 429 -42.48 6.31 -17.89
CA THR A 429 -42.24 4.92 -17.47
C THR A 429 -41.05 4.89 -16.52
N PRO A 430 -41.14 4.19 -15.37
CA PRO A 430 -39.98 3.98 -14.52
C PRO A 430 -38.96 3.09 -15.25
N THR A 431 -37.70 3.51 -15.26
CA THR A 431 -36.60 2.80 -15.93
C THR A 431 -35.38 2.68 -15.01
N PRO A 432 -34.76 1.49 -14.90
CA PRO A 432 -33.56 1.33 -14.10
C PRO A 432 -32.42 2.22 -14.57
N LEU A 433 -31.65 2.74 -13.62
CA LEU A 433 -30.45 3.51 -13.95
C LEU A 433 -29.41 2.62 -14.60
N SER A 434 -29.02 2.95 -15.84
CA SER A 434 -27.96 2.27 -16.57
C SER A 434 -26.60 2.95 -16.39
N ALA A 435 -25.51 2.17 -16.55
CA ALA A 435 -24.15 2.72 -16.52
C ALA A 435 -23.95 3.79 -17.59
N ARG A 436 -24.64 3.67 -18.74
CA ARG A 436 -24.64 4.67 -19.81
C ARG A 436 -25.33 5.95 -19.35
N ALA A 437 -26.53 5.87 -18.77
CA ALA A 437 -27.26 7.04 -18.28
C ALA A 437 -26.45 7.79 -17.22
N LEU A 438 -25.86 7.06 -16.27
CA LEU A 438 -25.01 7.62 -15.23
C LEU A 438 -23.77 8.32 -15.80
N ARG A 439 -23.12 7.72 -16.82
CA ARG A 439 -21.98 8.34 -17.52
C ARG A 439 -22.38 9.61 -18.25
N VAL A 440 -23.53 9.62 -18.94
CA VAL A 440 -24.03 10.81 -19.64
C VAL A 440 -24.33 11.93 -18.65
N PHE A 441 -25.01 11.61 -17.54
CA PHE A 441 -25.28 12.58 -16.48
C PHE A 441 -23.98 13.13 -15.88
N MET A 442 -23.06 12.26 -15.48
CA MET A 442 -21.77 12.67 -14.90
C MET A 442 -20.97 13.56 -15.86
N ASN A 443 -20.92 13.23 -17.15
CA ASN A 443 -20.17 14.01 -18.14
C ASN A 443 -20.72 15.44 -18.32
N LYS A 444 -22.02 15.68 -18.07
CA LYS A 444 -22.59 17.04 -18.09
C LYS A 444 -22.03 17.93 -16.97
N HIS A 445 -21.68 17.33 -15.83
CA HIS A 445 -21.19 18.06 -14.66
C HIS A 445 -19.68 17.92 -14.43
N TRP A 446 -19.05 16.92 -15.04
CA TRP A 446 -17.61 16.65 -14.97
C TRP A 446 -17.13 15.95 -16.25
N ALA A 447 -16.77 16.76 -17.24
CA ALA A 447 -16.34 16.27 -18.55
C ALA A 447 -15.09 15.37 -18.46
N GLY A 448 -15.09 14.29 -19.24
CA GLY A 448 -13.95 13.39 -19.36
C GLY A 448 -13.76 12.41 -18.19
N VAL A 449 -14.64 12.43 -17.18
CA VAL A 449 -14.62 11.53 -16.04
C VAL A 449 -15.80 10.57 -16.09
N VAL A 450 -15.56 9.31 -15.71
CA VAL A 450 -16.59 8.26 -15.71
C VAL A 450 -16.90 7.76 -14.30
N PRO A 451 -18.11 7.24 -14.02
CA PRO A 451 -18.51 6.81 -12.67
C PRO A 451 -17.55 5.78 -12.03
N TYR A 452 -16.91 4.95 -12.86
CA TYR A 452 -15.92 3.97 -12.37
C TYR A 452 -14.74 4.63 -11.64
N GLN A 453 -14.38 5.87 -11.97
CA GLN A 453 -13.31 6.61 -11.31
C GLN A 453 -13.66 7.00 -9.87
N LEU A 454 -14.95 7.12 -9.51
CA LEU A 454 -15.39 7.32 -8.13
C LEU A 454 -15.08 6.10 -7.26
N ARG A 455 -15.18 4.88 -7.82
CA ARG A 455 -14.75 3.65 -7.13
C ARG A 455 -13.23 3.63 -6.92
N HIS A 456 -12.45 4.11 -7.89
CA HIS A 456 -11.00 4.28 -7.71
C HIS A 456 -10.67 5.32 -6.63
N TYR A 457 -11.41 6.43 -6.60
CA TYR A 457 -11.30 7.46 -5.57
C TYR A 457 -11.57 6.91 -4.18
N PHE A 458 -12.67 6.16 -4.00
CA PHE A 458 -12.99 5.50 -2.73
C PHE A 458 -11.84 4.60 -2.25
N ALA A 459 -11.31 3.73 -3.12
CA ALA A 459 -10.21 2.84 -2.78
C ALA A 459 -8.90 3.59 -2.44
N GLN A 460 -8.67 4.75 -3.08
CA GLN A 460 -7.55 5.63 -2.78
C GLN A 460 -7.73 6.29 -1.40
N CYS A 461 -8.91 6.83 -1.12
CA CYS A 461 -9.22 7.47 0.15
C CYS A 461 -9.04 6.50 1.31
N ALA A 462 -9.56 5.28 1.16
CA ALA A 462 -9.48 4.21 2.14
C ALA A 462 -8.03 3.83 2.48
N HIS A 463 -7.13 4.11 1.54
CA HIS A 463 -5.71 3.86 1.68
C HIS A 463 -4.92 5.07 2.21
N THR A 464 -5.33 6.30 1.91
CA THR A 464 -4.46 7.48 2.04
C THR A 464 -4.89 8.51 3.05
N ILE A 465 -6.15 8.52 3.48
CA ILE A 465 -6.63 9.49 4.46
C ILE A 465 -6.24 8.99 5.86
N ILE A 466 -5.12 9.51 6.36
CA ILE A 466 -4.54 9.15 7.68
C ILE A 466 -5.33 9.77 8.84
N SER A 467 -6.09 10.85 8.60
CA SER A 467 -6.95 11.49 9.60
C SER A 467 -8.20 10.69 9.95
N LEU A 468 -8.48 9.62 9.21
CA LEU A 468 -9.57 8.69 9.49
C LEU A 468 -9.04 7.43 10.17
N THR A 469 -9.94 6.64 10.75
CA THR A 469 -9.61 5.34 11.34
C THR A 469 -8.79 4.51 10.34
N PRO A 470 -7.53 4.15 10.65
CA PRO A 470 -6.65 3.53 9.67
C PRO A 470 -7.16 2.15 9.30
N LEU A 471 -7.41 1.93 8.01
CA LEU A 471 -7.87 0.65 7.49
C LEU A 471 -6.71 -0.25 7.09
N THR A 472 -6.84 -1.55 7.37
CA THR A 472 -5.92 -2.56 6.85
C THR A 472 -6.19 -2.84 5.37
N ALA A 473 -5.26 -3.50 4.67
CA ALA A 473 -5.49 -3.92 3.29
C ALA A 473 -6.71 -4.86 3.16
N GLN A 474 -6.97 -5.68 4.18
CA GLN A 474 -8.11 -6.59 4.23
C GLN A 474 -9.42 -5.82 4.40
N ASP A 475 -9.44 -4.77 5.23
CA ASP A 475 -10.60 -3.90 5.40
C ASP A 475 -10.99 -3.21 4.09
N ILE A 476 -10.00 -2.70 3.34
CA ILE A 476 -10.24 -2.09 2.03
C ILE A 476 -10.79 -3.11 1.03
N ASP A 477 -10.20 -4.31 0.97
CA ASP A 477 -10.68 -5.35 0.06
C ASP A 477 -12.09 -5.82 0.38
N ARG A 478 -12.46 -5.85 1.67
CA ARG A 478 -13.81 -6.14 2.13
C ARG A 478 -14.81 -5.07 1.68
N LEU A 479 -14.49 -3.79 1.87
CA LEU A 479 -15.34 -2.68 1.39
C LEU A 479 -15.50 -2.74 -0.15
N MET A 480 -14.42 -3.08 -0.86
CA MET A 480 -14.39 -3.14 -2.32
C MET A 480 -15.02 -4.41 -2.91
N GLY A 481 -15.22 -5.48 -2.13
CA GLY A 481 -15.73 -6.77 -2.60
C GLY A 481 -14.75 -7.47 -3.55
N HIS A 482 -13.54 -7.76 -3.09
CA HIS A 482 -12.52 -8.50 -3.87
C HIS A 482 -12.48 -10.00 -3.52
N GLU A 483 -12.04 -10.82 -4.49
CA GLU A 483 -12.23 -12.28 -4.65
C GLU A 483 -11.91 -13.23 -3.47
N ASN A 484 -11.37 -12.73 -2.36
CA ASN A 484 -11.04 -13.55 -1.19
C ASN A 484 -11.69 -13.07 0.12
N THR A 485 -12.22 -11.84 0.16
CA THR A 485 -12.78 -11.22 1.37
C THR A 485 -13.89 -10.24 0.97
N GLY A 486 -15.11 -10.45 1.46
CA GLY A 486 -16.26 -9.58 1.19
C GLY A 486 -16.91 -9.72 -0.19
N GLU A 487 -16.47 -10.65 -1.05
CA GLU A 487 -17.16 -10.94 -2.33
C GLU A 487 -18.44 -11.76 -2.13
N HIS A 488 -18.50 -12.57 -1.06
CA HIS A 488 -19.62 -13.48 -0.80
C HIS A 488 -20.15 -13.37 0.62
N LEU A 489 -21.47 -13.32 0.75
CA LEU A 489 -22.12 -13.55 2.03
C LEU A 489 -21.68 -14.90 2.63
N GLY A 490 -21.30 -14.90 3.91
CA GLY A 490 -20.85 -16.10 4.63
C GLY A 490 -19.39 -16.51 4.40
N SER A 491 -18.66 -15.86 3.49
CA SER A 491 -17.23 -16.14 3.28
C SER A 491 -16.29 -15.46 4.29
N ASP A 492 -16.84 -14.61 5.14
CA ASP A 492 -16.09 -13.72 6.03
C ASP A 492 -16.76 -13.64 7.41
N ILE A 493 -15.95 -13.60 8.47
CA ILE A 493 -16.42 -13.45 9.85
C ILE A 493 -16.14 -12.01 10.25
N MET A 494 -17.21 -11.24 10.43
CA MET A 494 -17.14 -9.84 10.86
C MET A 494 -17.49 -9.73 12.33
N PHE A 495 -16.50 -9.43 13.16
CA PHE A 495 -16.75 -9.08 14.55
C PHE A 495 -17.32 -7.66 14.64
N PRO A 496 -18.17 -7.35 15.65
CA PRO A 496 -18.75 -6.02 15.82
C PRO A 496 -17.71 -4.89 15.86
N LYS A 497 -16.53 -5.15 16.45
CA LYS A 497 -15.41 -4.21 16.49
C LYS A 497 -14.91 -3.84 15.08
N ASN A 498 -14.81 -4.81 14.18
CA ASN A 498 -14.40 -4.56 12.79
C ASN A 498 -15.44 -3.72 12.05
N ILE A 499 -16.74 -4.01 12.25
CA ILE A 499 -17.82 -3.21 11.66
C ILE A 499 -17.74 -1.76 12.16
N GLY A 500 -17.49 -1.54 13.45
CA GLY A 500 -17.32 -0.21 14.03
C GLY A 500 -16.16 0.58 13.39
N VAL A 501 -15.01 -0.06 13.17
CA VAL A 501 -13.85 0.54 12.48
C VAL A 501 -14.20 0.96 11.06
N LEU A 502 -14.85 0.08 10.28
CA LEU A 502 -15.27 0.37 8.92
C LEU A 502 -16.28 1.52 8.89
N LYS A 503 -17.29 1.48 9.77
CA LYS A 503 -18.31 2.54 9.84
C LYS A 503 -17.71 3.89 10.20
N ALA A 504 -16.77 3.93 11.17
CA ALA A 504 -16.08 5.16 11.54
C ALA A 504 -15.29 5.76 10.37
N TYR A 505 -14.62 4.92 9.57
CA TYR A 505 -13.98 5.38 8.34
C TYR A 505 -15.01 5.93 7.34
N LEU A 506 -16.10 5.21 7.09
CA LEU A 506 -17.13 5.61 6.12
C LEU A 506 -17.79 6.94 6.49
N ASN A 507 -18.05 7.17 7.78
CA ASN A 507 -18.57 8.43 8.34
C ASN A 507 -17.56 9.59 8.27
N GLY A 508 -16.28 9.29 8.14
CA GLY A 508 -15.26 10.29 7.93
C GLY A 508 -15.07 10.65 6.46
N LEU A 509 -15.41 9.73 5.55
CA LEU A 509 -15.26 9.94 4.12
C LEU A 509 -16.25 10.96 3.57
N ASP A 510 -17.51 10.95 4.02
CA ASP A 510 -18.49 11.97 3.64
C ASP A 510 -18.05 13.37 4.09
N GLN A 511 -17.53 13.49 5.31
CA GLN A 511 -16.97 14.75 5.81
C GLN A 511 -15.77 15.22 4.99
N HIS A 512 -14.87 14.30 4.61
CA HIS A 512 -13.70 14.60 3.77
C HIS A 512 -14.10 15.08 2.37
N ILE A 513 -15.09 14.46 1.75
CA ILE A 513 -15.61 14.90 0.44
C ILE A 513 -16.35 16.24 0.58
N GLY A 514 -16.91 16.52 1.77
CA GLY A 514 -17.64 17.76 2.05
C GLY A 514 -19.08 17.74 1.55
N VAL A 515 -19.69 16.56 1.44
CA VAL A 515 -21.10 16.43 1.03
C VAL A 515 -22.03 16.88 2.16
N LYS A 516 -23.14 17.53 1.79
CA LYS A 516 -24.14 18.04 2.74
C LYS A 516 -25.47 17.34 2.55
N GLU A 517 -26.16 17.17 3.68
CA GLU A 517 -27.48 16.54 3.69
C GLU A 517 -28.48 17.40 2.93
N LEU A 518 -29.30 16.78 2.08
CA LEU A 518 -30.35 17.43 1.32
C LEU A 518 -31.72 16.90 1.75
N HIS A 519 -32.55 17.78 2.29
CA HIS A 519 -33.97 17.51 2.51
C HIS A 519 -34.73 17.75 1.22
N TYR A 520 -35.24 16.67 0.63
CA TYR A 520 -35.88 16.71 -0.68
C TYR A 520 -37.34 17.15 -0.63
N VAL A 521 -38.03 16.83 0.47
CA VAL A 521 -39.40 17.27 0.76
C VAL A 521 -39.34 18.62 1.46
#